data_AF-A0A7S2HQF6-F1
#
_entry.id   AF-A0A7S2HQF6-F1
#
_cell.length_a   1.000
_cell.length_b   1.000
_cell.length_c   1.000
_cell.angle_alpha   90.00
_cell.angle_beta   90.00
_cell.angle_gamma   90.00
#
_symmetry.space_group_name_H-M   'P 1'
#
loop_
_entity.id
_entity.type
_entity.pdbx_description
1 polymer ?
#
loop_
_entity_poly.entity_id
_entity_poly.type
_entity_poly.pdbx_seq_one_letter_code
_entity_poly.pdbx_strand_id
1 'polypeptide(L)'
;LKFAAPVLTLILGKLAAFGFMTHVAAALPAETALAAHQIVLSLFFFLSPCLEVISQTAQAFLPLYYAGRDAAKTDQNKQDWNHASNALASKLLNLGIVIGMFASTAAASVPLFFSNFLTNDATIQHAVKPLALPLALAGLLTAPVAVSEGVLLARRELTYLASVYVSSTLLFPMALMRLKKAGGPVSNVWYGFAAFQLFRAICFTGKLWGPNLWKKIFNSKTEKD
;
A
#
# COMPACT_ATOMS: atom_id res chain seq x y z
N LEU A 1 -18.20 8.37 -16.45
CA LEU A 1 -17.53 7.05 -16.61
C LEU A 1 -16.00 7.10 -16.61
N LYS A 2 -15.34 8.01 -17.34
CA LYS A 2 -13.86 8.04 -17.48
C LYS A 2 -13.07 8.08 -16.15
N PHE A 3 -13.62 8.69 -15.11
CA PHE A 3 -13.01 8.70 -13.76
C PHE A 3 -13.54 7.57 -12.87
N ALA A 4 -14.85 7.34 -12.88
CA ALA A 4 -15.51 6.36 -12.01
C ALA A 4 -15.13 4.91 -12.29
N ALA A 5 -14.95 4.52 -13.56
CA ALA A 5 -14.64 3.13 -13.91
C ALA A 5 -13.25 2.71 -13.39
N PRO A 6 -12.16 3.48 -13.60
CA PRO A 6 -10.87 3.18 -12.96
C PRO A 6 -10.99 3.10 -11.44
N VAL A 7 -11.61 4.07 -10.78
CA VAL A 7 -11.75 4.07 -9.31
C VAL A 7 -12.54 2.86 -8.82
N LEU A 8 -13.58 2.44 -9.52
CA LEU A 8 -14.29 1.20 -9.22
C LEU A 8 -13.38 -0.03 -9.34
N THR A 9 -12.54 -0.10 -10.38
CA THR A 9 -11.53 -1.17 -10.51
C THR A 9 -10.57 -1.21 -9.32
N LEU A 10 -10.14 -0.04 -8.82
CA LEU A 10 -9.29 0.05 -7.63
C LEU A 10 -9.99 -0.55 -6.40
N ILE A 11 -11.23 -0.11 -6.14
CA ILE A 11 -12.02 -0.58 -4.98
C ILE A 11 -12.26 -2.08 -5.06
N LEU A 12 -12.73 -2.57 -6.21
CA LEU A 12 -12.96 -3.99 -6.43
C LEU A 12 -11.68 -4.81 -6.30
N GLY A 13 -10.54 -4.28 -6.78
CA GLY A 13 -9.24 -4.93 -6.62
C GLY A 13 -8.83 -5.07 -5.15
N LYS A 14 -9.03 -4.03 -4.32
CA LYS A 14 -8.78 -4.10 -2.87
C LYS A 14 -9.69 -5.14 -2.22
N LEU A 15 -11.00 -5.09 -2.50
CA LEU A 15 -11.98 -6.03 -1.93
C LEU A 15 -11.68 -7.49 -2.33
N ALA A 16 -11.32 -7.71 -3.59
CA ALA A 16 -10.93 -9.03 -4.07
C ALA A 16 -9.69 -9.54 -3.33
N ALA A 17 -8.65 -8.71 -3.16
CA ALA A 17 -7.44 -9.12 -2.44
C ALA A 17 -7.76 -9.61 -1.01
N PHE A 18 -8.52 -8.83 -0.24
CA PHE A 18 -8.92 -9.23 1.12
C PHE A 18 -9.88 -10.43 1.15
N GLY A 19 -10.79 -10.52 0.18
CA GLY A 19 -11.69 -11.66 0.01
C GLY A 19 -10.92 -12.96 -0.26
N PHE A 20 -9.93 -12.94 -1.16
CA PHE A 20 -9.09 -14.09 -1.44
C PHE A 20 -8.19 -14.47 -0.26
N MET A 21 -7.60 -13.50 0.44
CA MET A 21 -6.86 -13.79 1.67
C MET A 21 -7.74 -14.52 2.69
N THR A 22 -8.95 -14.02 2.91
CA THR A 22 -9.92 -14.62 3.84
C THR A 22 -10.35 -16.01 3.38
N HIS A 23 -10.61 -16.20 2.09
CA HIS A 23 -10.94 -17.51 1.53
C HIS A 23 -9.81 -18.52 1.74
N VAL A 24 -8.55 -18.13 1.53
CA VAL A 24 -7.41 -19.03 1.75
C VAL A 24 -7.23 -19.31 3.24
N ALA A 25 -7.29 -18.31 4.11
CA ALA A 25 -7.20 -18.49 5.55
C ALA A 25 -8.28 -19.46 6.09
N ALA A 26 -9.51 -19.35 5.58
CA ALA A 26 -10.63 -20.24 5.93
C ALA A 26 -10.43 -21.69 5.45
N ALA A 27 -9.64 -21.90 4.41
CA ALA A 27 -9.41 -23.21 3.83
C ALA A 27 -8.13 -23.90 4.35
N LEU A 28 -7.40 -23.27 5.28
CA LEU A 28 -6.23 -23.89 5.92
C LEU A 28 -6.67 -24.95 6.94
N PRO A 29 -5.86 -26.01 7.18
CA PRO A 29 -6.24 -27.11 8.07
C PRO A 29 -6.38 -26.72 9.55
N ALA A 30 -5.70 -25.66 9.99
CA ALA A 30 -5.72 -25.24 11.38
C ALA A 30 -7.02 -24.47 11.70
N GLU A 31 -7.80 -24.96 12.66
CA GLU A 31 -9.10 -24.37 13.04
C GLU A 31 -8.99 -22.91 13.49
N THR A 32 -7.88 -22.55 14.13
CA THR A 32 -7.62 -21.17 14.60
C THR A 32 -7.17 -20.22 13.49
N ALA A 33 -6.86 -20.71 12.29
CA ALA A 33 -6.30 -19.90 11.20
C ALA A 33 -7.24 -18.78 10.77
N LEU A 34 -8.53 -19.07 10.59
CA LEU A 34 -9.51 -18.07 10.18
C LEU A 34 -9.72 -17.02 11.27
N ALA A 35 -9.81 -17.43 12.53
CA ALA A 35 -9.99 -16.51 13.65
C ALA A 35 -8.78 -15.58 13.80
N ALA A 36 -7.56 -16.13 13.75
CA ALA A 36 -6.34 -15.34 13.80
C ALA A 36 -6.23 -14.36 12.62
N HIS A 37 -6.60 -14.79 11.41
CA HIS A 37 -6.66 -13.93 10.23
C HIS A 37 -7.63 -12.76 10.42
N GLN A 38 -8.84 -13.01 10.93
CA GLN A 38 -9.84 -11.96 11.13
C GLN A 38 -9.36 -10.91 12.14
N ILE A 39 -8.76 -11.35 13.26
CA ILE A 39 -8.21 -10.43 14.27
C ILE A 39 -7.17 -9.50 13.63
N VAL A 40 -6.22 -10.05 12.88
CA VAL A 40 -5.14 -9.28 12.26
C VAL A 40 -5.65 -8.40 11.11
N LEU A 41 -6.65 -8.87 10.36
CA LEU A 41 -7.31 -8.09 9.31
C LEU A 41 -8.05 -6.88 9.91
N SER A 42 -8.74 -7.06 11.03
CA SER A 42 -9.38 -5.96 11.77
C SER A 42 -8.37 -4.93 12.26
N LEU A 43 -7.23 -5.36 12.81
CA LEU A 43 -6.15 -4.45 13.23
C LEU A 43 -5.58 -3.66 12.04
N PHE A 44 -5.36 -4.33 10.91
CA PHE A 44 -4.90 -3.66 9.69
C PHE A 44 -5.90 -2.59 9.22
N PHE A 45 -7.20 -2.92 9.17
CA PHE A 45 -8.22 -1.94 8.79
C PHE A 45 -8.43 -0.83 9.81
N PHE A 46 -8.25 -1.10 11.10
CA PHE A 46 -8.34 -0.09 12.15
C PHE A 46 -7.28 1.02 11.97
N LEU A 47 -6.09 0.67 11.50
CA LEU A 47 -4.98 1.61 11.33
C LEU A 47 -4.84 2.20 9.91
N SER A 48 -5.50 1.59 8.93
CA SER A 48 -5.53 2.06 7.54
C SER A 48 -5.95 3.54 7.38
N PRO A 49 -6.95 4.08 8.12
CA PRO A 49 -7.34 5.48 8.02
C PRO A 49 -6.19 6.48 8.23
N CYS A 50 -5.21 6.15 9.08
CA CYS A 50 -4.05 7.02 9.32
C CYS A 50 -3.25 7.30 8.02
N LEU A 51 -3.22 6.33 7.10
CA LEU A 51 -2.55 6.46 5.80
C LEU A 51 -3.48 7.05 4.73
N GLU A 52 -4.77 6.72 4.80
CA GLU A 52 -5.77 7.21 3.84
C GLU A 52 -5.93 8.73 3.92
N VAL A 53 -5.83 9.34 5.11
CA VAL A 53 -5.86 10.80 5.27
C VAL A 53 -4.72 11.48 4.50
N ILE A 54 -3.54 10.86 4.42
CA ILE A 54 -2.40 11.40 3.66
C ILE A 54 -2.65 11.29 2.15
N SER A 55 -3.21 10.16 1.70
CA SER A 55 -3.68 9.99 0.32
C SER A 55 -4.69 11.07 -0.08
N GLN A 56 -5.68 11.35 0.77
CA GLN A 56 -6.68 12.40 0.55
C GLN A 56 -6.06 13.80 0.59
N THR A 57 -5.07 14.03 1.45
CA THR A 57 -4.30 15.29 1.49
C THR A 57 -3.59 15.51 0.15
N ALA A 58 -2.97 14.47 -0.42
CA ALA A 58 -2.37 14.57 -1.76
C ALA A 58 -3.42 14.95 -2.83
N GLN A 59 -4.59 14.30 -2.80
CA GLN A 59 -5.69 14.56 -3.73
C GLN A 59 -6.30 15.95 -3.59
N ALA A 60 -6.32 16.52 -2.38
CA ALA A 60 -6.85 17.85 -2.12
C ALA A 60 -5.89 18.97 -2.56
N PHE A 61 -4.59 18.85 -2.26
CA PHE A 61 -3.65 19.96 -2.42
C PHE A 61 -2.81 19.92 -3.70
N LEU A 62 -2.51 18.75 -4.27
CA LEU A 62 -1.72 18.69 -5.51
C LEU A 62 -2.40 19.32 -6.74
N PRO A 63 -3.74 19.24 -6.94
CA PRO A 63 -4.38 19.85 -8.10
C PRO A 63 -4.14 21.36 -8.24
N LEU A 64 -3.94 22.07 -7.12
CA LEU A 64 -3.65 23.51 -7.11
C LEU A 64 -2.36 23.86 -7.86
N TYR A 65 -1.34 22.99 -7.77
CA TYR A 65 -0.07 23.20 -8.47
C TYR A 65 -0.21 23.01 -9.99
N TYR A 66 -1.12 22.13 -10.43
CA TYR A 66 -1.40 21.95 -11.86
C TYR A 66 -2.20 23.10 -12.43
N ALA A 67 -3.17 23.62 -11.67
CA ALA A 67 -3.88 24.85 -12.06
C ALA A 67 -2.90 26.04 -12.18
N GLY A 68 -1.97 26.20 -11.22
CA GLY A 68 -0.92 27.22 -11.28
C GLY A 68 0.01 27.06 -12.47
N ARG A 69 0.41 25.82 -12.78
CA ARG A 69 1.22 25.48 -13.96
C ARG A 69 0.51 25.84 -15.26
N ASP A 70 -0.77 25.48 -15.38
CA ASP A 70 -1.54 25.70 -16.61
C ASP A 70 -1.80 27.20 -16.85
N ALA A 71 -1.83 28.01 -15.79
CA ALA A 71 -1.90 29.47 -15.85
C ALA A 71 -0.55 30.17 -16.12
N ALA A 72 0.58 29.45 -16.02
CA ALA A 72 1.91 30.03 -16.15
C ALA A 72 2.26 30.35 -17.62
N LYS A 73 2.77 31.56 -17.86
CA LYS A 73 3.09 32.07 -19.21
C LYS A 73 4.46 31.66 -19.74
N THR A 74 5.42 31.42 -18.85
CA THR A 74 6.80 31.06 -19.21
C THR A 74 7.08 29.60 -18.88
N ASP A 75 7.97 28.96 -19.65
CA ASP A 75 8.35 27.58 -19.39
C ASP A 75 9.10 27.41 -18.06
N GLN A 76 9.85 28.43 -17.63
CA GLN A 76 10.48 28.45 -16.31
C GLN A 76 9.43 28.34 -15.19
N ASN A 77 8.38 29.16 -15.22
CA ASN A 77 7.34 29.14 -14.19
C ASN A 77 6.59 27.79 -14.18
N LYS A 78 6.37 27.19 -15.36
CA LYS A 78 5.77 25.84 -15.46
C LYS A 78 6.66 24.78 -14.79
N GLN A 79 7.98 24.88 -14.97
CA GLN A 79 8.93 24.00 -14.31
C GLN A 79 8.90 24.20 -12.79
N ASP A 80 8.86 25.44 -12.31
CA ASP A 80 8.80 25.74 -10.86
C ASP A 80 7.56 25.12 -10.20
N TRP A 81 6.39 25.20 -10.84
CA TRP A 81 5.16 24.54 -10.36
C TRP A 81 5.30 23.02 -10.33
N ASN A 82 5.91 22.42 -11.36
CA ASN A 82 6.17 20.97 -11.38
C ASN A 82 7.16 20.56 -10.27
N HIS A 83 8.20 21.36 -10.02
CA HIS A 83 9.15 21.14 -8.94
C HIS A 83 8.47 21.23 -7.56
N ALA A 84 7.65 22.25 -7.34
CA ALA A 84 6.91 22.41 -6.09
C ALA A 84 5.89 21.27 -5.86
N SER A 85 5.18 20.85 -6.90
CA SER A 85 4.28 19.68 -6.87
C SER A 85 5.03 18.39 -6.49
N ASN A 86 6.19 18.14 -7.10
CA ASN A 86 7.03 16.99 -6.79
C ASN A 86 7.61 17.07 -5.36
N ALA A 87 7.99 18.26 -4.90
CA ALA A 87 8.48 18.47 -3.54
C ALA A 87 7.39 18.17 -2.51
N LEU A 88 6.15 18.62 -2.73
CA LEU A 88 5.02 18.28 -1.88
C LEU A 88 4.76 16.76 -1.86
N ALA A 89 4.73 16.11 -3.02
CA ALA A 89 4.54 14.66 -3.11
C ALA A 89 5.62 13.89 -2.34
N SER A 90 6.89 14.28 -2.44
CA SER A 90 8.00 13.68 -1.68
C SER A 90 7.87 13.90 -0.17
N LYS A 91 7.45 15.10 0.27
CA LYS A 91 7.19 15.39 1.69
C LYS A 91 6.05 14.52 2.24
N LEU A 92 4.97 14.38 1.49
CA LEU A 92 3.84 13.51 1.86
C LEU A 92 4.26 12.04 1.91
N LEU A 93 5.12 11.57 0.99
CA LEU A 93 5.67 10.21 1.03
C LEU A 93 6.48 9.98 2.30
N ASN A 94 7.39 10.90 2.64
CA ASN A 94 8.20 10.80 3.86
C ASN A 94 7.32 10.79 5.11
N LEU A 95 6.34 11.69 5.18
CA LEU A 95 5.36 11.72 6.27
C LEU A 95 4.58 10.40 6.36
N GLY A 96 4.13 9.87 5.23
CA GLY A 96 3.43 8.59 5.15
C GLY A 96 4.28 7.43 5.62
N ILE A 97 5.57 7.38 5.28
CA ILE A 97 6.49 6.34 5.77
C ILE A 97 6.65 6.43 7.29
N VAL A 98 6.81 7.63 7.86
CA VAL A 98 6.93 7.82 9.31
C VAL A 98 5.66 7.38 10.05
N ILE A 99 4.50 7.86 9.58
CA ILE A 99 3.21 7.48 10.16
C ILE A 99 2.94 5.99 9.98
N GLY A 100 3.25 5.45 8.80
CA GLY A 100 3.09 4.03 8.49
C GLY A 100 3.99 3.15 9.34
N MET A 101 5.22 3.57 9.63
CA MET A 101 6.10 2.87 10.56
C MET A 101 5.50 2.84 11.95
N PHE A 102 5.08 3.99 12.50
CA PHE A 102 4.46 4.05 13.81
C PHE A 102 3.18 3.21 13.90
N ALA A 103 2.27 3.37 12.92
CA ALA A 103 1.03 2.61 12.86
C ALA A 103 1.29 1.11 12.75
N SER A 104 2.24 0.67 11.92
CA SER A 104 2.52 -0.75 11.72
C SER A 104 3.18 -1.38 12.94
N THR A 105 4.07 -0.66 13.62
CA THR A 105 4.64 -1.08 14.90
C THR A 105 3.57 -1.18 15.97
N ALA A 106 2.68 -0.19 16.07
CA ALA A 106 1.54 -0.25 16.97
C ALA A 106 0.65 -1.46 16.67
N ALA A 107 0.32 -1.70 15.39
CA ALA A 107 -0.47 -2.86 14.94
C ALA A 107 0.17 -4.17 15.40
N ALA A 108 1.46 -4.34 15.13
CA ALA A 108 2.20 -5.56 15.42
C ALA A 108 2.45 -5.78 16.92
N SER A 109 2.47 -4.72 17.72
CA SER A 109 2.55 -4.82 19.18
C SER A 109 1.33 -5.52 19.77
N VAL A 110 0.16 -5.41 19.12
CA VAL A 110 -1.09 -5.96 19.67
C VAL A 110 -1.07 -7.50 19.65
N PRO A 111 -0.80 -8.20 18.53
CA PRO A 111 -0.67 -9.66 18.56
C PRO A 111 0.47 -10.18 19.44
N LEU A 112 1.54 -9.41 19.64
CA LEU A 112 2.69 -9.82 20.44
C LEU A 112 2.43 -9.75 21.95
N PHE A 113 1.88 -8.63 22.42
CA PHE A 113 1.82 -8.30 23.84
C PHE A 113 0.40 -8.16 24.38
N PHE A 114 -0.58 -7.86 23.53
CA PHE A 114 -1.93 -7.46 23.92
C PHE A 114 -3.03 -8.33 23.31
N SER A 115 -2.71 -9.56 22.90
CA SER A 115 -3.67 -10.53 22.34
C SER A 115 -4.88 -10.78 23.25
N ASN A 116 -4.67 -10.65 24.56
CA ASN A 116 -5.67 -10.90 25.59
C ASN A 116 -6.81 -9.87 25.59
N PHE A 117 -6.57 -8.67 25.06
CA PHE A 117 -7.60 -7.66 24.86
C PHE A 117 -8.53 -7.98 23.68
N LEU A 118 -8.07 -8.82 22.74
CA LEU A 118 -8.82 -9.15 21.53
C LEU A 118 -9.63 -10.44 21.68
N THR A 119 -9.16 -11.38 22.50
CA THR A 119 -9.83 -12.66 22.74
C THR A 119 -9.42 -13.28 24.07
N ASN A 120 -10.34 -14.01 24.70
CA ASN A 120 -10.11 -14.80 25.90
C ASN A 120 -9.61 -16.24 25.58
N ASP A 121 -9.63 -16.65 24.32
CA ASP A 121 -9.18 -17.98 23.90
C ASP A 121 -7.65 -18.03 23.74
N ALA A 122 -6.98 -18.77 24.63
CA ALA A 122 -5.53 -18.93 24.62
C ALA A 122 -4.99 -19.53 23.31
N THR A 123 -5.72 -20.43 22.66
CA THR A 123 -5.29 -21.05 21.40
C THR A 123 -5.22 -20.02 20.28
N ILE A 124 -6.18 -19.09 20.23
CA ILE A 124 -6.19 -17.99 19.27
C ILE A 124 -5.09 -16.97 19.61
N GLN A 125 -4.87 -16.67 20.89
CA GLN A 125 -3.77 -15.79 21.33
C GLN A 125 -2.40 -16.31 20.85
N HIS A 126 -2.17 -17.63 20.91
CA HIS A 126 -0.96 -18.23 20.38
C HIS A 126 -0.89 -18.19 18.85
N ALA A 127 -2.04 -18.36 18.16
CA ALA A 127 -2.11 -18.32 16.70
C ALA A 127 -1.88 -16.92 16.10
N VAL A 128 -2.19 -15.83 16.82
CA VAL A 128 -1.99 -14.46 16.31
C VAL A 128 -0.56 -13.95 16.43
N LYS A 129 0.23 -14.41 17.40
CA LYS A 129 1.63 -14.00 17.60
C LYS A 129 2.49 -14.07 16.33
N PRO A 130 2.53 -15.17 15.56
CA PRO A 130 3.35 -15.27 14.35
C PRO A 130 2.89 -14.35 13.21
N LEU A 131 1.71 -13.74 13.31
CA LEU A 131 1.20 -12.77 12.33
C LEU A 131 1.72 -11.35 12.56
N ALA A 132 2.34 -11.06 13.70
CA ALA A 132 2.82 -9.71 14.04
C ALA A 132 3.82 -9.15 13.02
N LEU A 133 4.84 -9.94 12.66
CA LEU A 133 5.85 -9.52 11.69
C LEU A 133 5.28 -9.29 10.28
N PRO A 134 4.53 -10.23 9.67
CA PRO A 134 3.98 -9.98 8.34
C PRO A 134 2.92 -8.88 8.35
N LEU A 135 2.17 -8.67 9.44
CA LEU A 135 1.32 -7.49 9.63
C LEU A 135 2.13 -6.19 9.63
N ALA A 136 3.24 -6.14 10.38
CA ALA A 136 4.12 -4.97 10.41
C ALA A 136 4.66 -4.63 9.01
N LEU A 137 5.12 -5.65 8.28
CA LEU A 137 5.63 -5.49 6.92
C LEU A 137 4.53 -5.02 5.97
N ALA A 138 3.36 -5.65 5.99
CA ALA A 138 2.23 -5.27 5.16
C ALA A 138 1.74 -3.84 5.44
N GLY A 139 1.64 -3.46 6.71
CA GLY A 139 1.30 -2.09 7.12
C GLY A 139 2.32 -1.08 6.63
N LEU A 140 3.61 -1.34 6.85
CA LEU A 140 4.69 -0.42 6.49
C LEU A 140 4.73 -0.20 4.98
N LEU A 141 4.55 -1.28 4.20
CA LEU A 141 4.52 -1.23 2.74
C LEU A 141 3.22 -0.63 2.19
N THR A 142 2.13 -0.63 2.96
CA THR A 142 0.90 0.07 2.59
C THR A 142 1.09 1.58 2.61
N ALA A 143 1.99 2.13 3.43
CA ALA A 143 2.26 3.56 3.50
C ALA A 143 2.70 4.18 2.16
N PRO A 144 3.78 3.71 1.49
CA PRO A 144 4.16 4.22 0.18
C PRO A 144 3.11 3.94 -0.89
N VAL A 145 2.33 2.84 -0.77
CA VAL A 145 1.23 2.54 -1.69
C VAL A 145 0.11 3.58 -1.57
N ALA A 146 -0.39 3.84 -0.36
CA ALA A 146 -1.50 4.75 -0.11
C ALA A 146 -1.16 6.18 -0.55
N VAL A 147 0.02 6.69 -0.15
CA VAL A 147 0.43 8.04 -0.54
C VAL A 147 0.61 8.15 -2.05
N SER A 148 1.32 7.21 -2.68
CA SER A 148 1.57 7.26 -4.12
C SER A 148 0.28 7.09 -4.93
N GLU A 149 -0.66 6.28 -4.46
CA GLU A 149 -2.00 6.16 -5.03
C GLU A 149 -2.72 7.51 -5.01
N GLY A 150 -2.74 8.21 -3.87
CA GLY A 150 -3.32 9.55 -3.75
C GLY A 150 -2.67 10.57 -4.69
N VAL A 151 -1.33 10.54 -4.82
CA VAL A 151 -0.59 11.41 -5.75
C VAL A 151 -0.95 11.08 -7.21
N LEU A 152 -1.04 9.80 -7.59
CA LEU A 152 -1.40 9.38 -8.95
C LEU A 152 -2.85 9.74 -9.30
N LEU A 153 -3.77 9.59 -8.34
CA LEU A 153 -5.16 10.05 -8.47
C LEU A 153 -5.22 11.57 -8.68
N ALA A 154 -4.47 12.34 -7.88
CA ALA A 154 -4.39 13.80 -8.00
C ALA A 154 -3.85 14.24 -9.37
N ARG A 155 -2.90 13.47 -9.93
CA ARG A 155 -2.31 13.66 -11.27
C ARG A 155 -3.19 13.15 -12.42
N ARG A 156 -4.33 12.51 -12.12
CA ARG A 156 -5.21 11.87 -13.11
C ARG A 156 -4.53 10.74 -13.90
N GLU A 157 -3.53 10.07 -13.32
CA GLU A 157 -2.84 8.91 -13.91
C GLU A 157 -3.65 7.60 -13.75
N LEU A 158 -4.95 7.67 -14.03
CA LEU A 158 -5.91 6.61 -13.68
C LEU A 158 -5.72 5.33 -14.48
N THR A 159 -5.34 5.43 -15.75
CA THR A 159 -5.12 4.26 -16.62
C THR A 159 -3.92 3.43 -16.14
N TYR A 160 -2.84 4.11 -15.73
CA TYR A 160 -1.68 3.44 -15.13
C TYR A 160 -2.06 2.77 -13.79
N LEU A 161 -2.83 3.49 -12.97
CA LEU A 161 -3.27 2.96 -11.68
C LEU A 161 -4.15 1.72 -11.87
N ALA A 162 -5.14 1.80 -12.76
CA ALA A 162 -6.02 0.68 -13.10
C ALA A 162 -5.24 -0.51 -13.67
N SER A 163 -4.25 -0.30 -14.53
CA SER A 163 -3.48 -1.41 -15.10
C SER A 163 -2.68 -2.17 -14.03
N VAL A 164 -1.99 -1.46 -13.12
CA VAL A 164 -1.29 -2.11 -12.00
C VAL A 164 -2.26 -2.83 -11.08
N TYR A 165 -3.44 -2.26 -10.83
CA TYR A 165 -4.48 -2.92 -10.04
C TYR A 165 -5.00 -4.19 -10.70
N VAL A 166 -5.29 -4.17 -12.00
CA VAL A 166 -5.70 -5.37 -12.74
C VAL A 166 -4.59 -6.43 -12.71
N SER A 167 -3.35 -6.07 -13.03
CA SER A 167 -2.22 -7.01 -13.01
C SER A 167 -2.02 -7.62 -11.63
N SER A 168 -1.98 -6.78 -10.59
CA SER A 168 -1.76 -7.24 -9.21
C SER A 168 -2.93 -8.06 -8.67
N THR A 169 -4.18 -7.69 -8.99
CA THR A 169 -5.41 -8.42 -8.61
C THR A 169 -5.56 -9.74 -9.36
N LEU A 170 -4.93 -9.91 -10.52
CA LEU A 170 -4.86 -11.22 -11.19
C LEU A 170 -3.75 -12.09 -10.57
N LEU A 171 -2.57 -11.52 -10.36
CA LEU A 171 -1.39 -12.24 -9.86
C LEU A 171 -1.56 -12.71 -8.40
N PHE A 172 -2.13 -11.87 -7.55
CA PHE A 172 -2.20 -12.14 -6.11
C PHE A 172 -3.12 -13.32 -5.75
N PRO A 173 -4.36 -13.43 -6.25
CA PRO A 173 -5.19 -14.62 -6.05
C PRO A 173 -4.54 -15.89 -6.58
N MET A 174 -3.85 -15.83 -7.73
CA MET A 174 -3.12 -16.97 -8.26
C MET A 174 -1.97 -17.41 -7.35
N ALA A 175 -1.27 -16.48 -6.69
CA ALA A 175 -0.26 -16.79 -5.70
C ALA A 175 -0.88 -17.38 -4.42
N LEU A 176 -1.96 -16.79 -3.92
CA LEU A 176 -2.69 -17.27 -2.76
C LEU A 176 -3.28 -18.68 -2.97
N MET A 177 -3.81 -18.99 -4.15
CA MET A 177 -4.29 -20.33 -4.47
C MET A 177 -3.18 -21.39 -4.48
N ARG A 178 -1.95 -21.01 -4.85
CA ARG A 178 -0.79 -21.91 -4.72
C ARG A 178 -0.43 -22.14 -3.26
N LEU A 179 -0.45 -21.08 -2.44
CA LEU A 179 -0.27 -21.20 -0.98
C LEU A 179 -1.34 -22.10 -0.35
N LYS A 180 -2.61 -21.96 -0.77
CA LYS A 180 -3.70 -22.83 -0.33
C LYS A 180 -3.39 -24.31 -0.62
N LYS A 181 -2.90 -24.63 -1.83
CA LYS A 181 -2.53 -26.01 -2.20
C LYS A 181 -1.32 -26.54 -1.44
N ALA A 182 -0.33 -25.68 -1.17
CA ALA A 182 0.85 -26.04 -0.39
C ALA A 182 0.53 -26.22 1.11
N GLY A 183 -0.54 -25.59 1.59
CA GLY A 183 -0.90 -25.55 3.01
C GLY A 183 0.06 -24.68 3.82
N GLY A 184 0.15 -25.00 5.12
CA GLY A 184 1.01 -24.28 6.06
C GLY A 184 0.28 -23.23 6.91
N PRO A 185 1.03 -22.40 7.66
CA PRO A 185 0.45 -21.45 8.59
C PRO A 185 -0.17 -20.24 7.88
N VAL A 186 -1.17 -19.63 8.53
CA VAL A 186 -1.84 -18.40 8.06
C VAL A 186 -0.88 -17.22 7.88
N SER A 187 0.28 -17.23 8.54
CA SER A 187 1.34 -16.23 8.32
C SER A 187 1.82 -16.16 6.88
N ASN A 188 1.82 -17.28 6.13
CA ASN A 188 2.19 -17.29 4.72
C ASN A 188 1.26 -16.43 3.85
N VAL A 189 -0.04 -16.38 4.19
CA VAL A 189 -1.02 -15.52 3.52
C VAL A 189 -0.65 -14.05 3.71
N TRP A 190 -0.24 -13.69 4.92
CA TRP A 190 0.15 -12.33 5.28
C TRP A 190 1.52 -11.92 4.72
N TYR A 191 2.50 -12.83 4.64
CA TYR A 191 3.73 -12.57 3.89
C TYR A 191 3.45 -12.39 2.40
N GLY A 192 2.52 -13.18 1.83
CA GLY A 192 2.03 -12.97 0.47
C GLY A 192 1.43 -11.58 0.30
N PHE A 193 0.64 -11.10 1.27
CA PHE A 193 0.08 -9.76 1.26
C PHE A 193 1.16 -8.67 1.39
N ALA A 194 2.17 -8.85 2.24
CA ALA A 194 3.31 -7.94 2.32
C ALA A 194 4.05 -7.86 0.98
N ALA A 195 4.32 -9.00 0.32
CA ALA A 195 4.93 -9.02 -1.01
C ALA A 195 4.05 -8.33 -2.07
N PHE A 196 2.73 -8.50 -1.99
CA PHE A 196 1.78 -7.78 -2.84
C PHE A 196 1.85 -6.26 -2.64
N GLN A 197 1.91 -5.80 -1.38
CA GLN A 197 2.10 -4.37 -1.08
C GLN A 197 3.46 -3.86 -1.55
N LEU A 198 4.52 -4.65 -1.40
CA LEU A 198 5.85 -4.29 -1.91
C LEU A 198 5.84 -4.10 -3.43
N PHE A 199 5.26 -5.05 -4.17
CA PHE A 199 5.13 -4.94 -5.62
C PHE A 199 4.43 -3.63 -6.03
N ARG A 200 3.30 -3.34 -5.39
CA ARG A 200 2.55 -2.12 -5.65
C ARG A 200 3.31 -0.86 -5.26
N ALA A 201 4.02 -0.88 -4.13
CA ALA A 201 4.85 0.23 -3.69
C ALA A 201 5.89 0.55 -4.77
N ILE A 202 6.62 -0.47 -5.23
CA ILE A 202 7.63 -0.34 -6.29
C ILE A 202 7.04 0.23 -7.58
N CYS A 203 5.89 -0.29 -8.04
CA CYS A 203 5.24 0.22 -9.24
C CYS A 203 4.89 1.72 -9.09
N PHE A 204 4.18 2.08 -8.01
CA PHE A 204 3.66 3.42 -7.84
C PHE A 204 4.77 4.43 -7.58
N THR A 205 5.71 4.13 -6.68
CA THR A 205 6.84 5.02 -6.41
C THR A 205 7.79 5.08 -7.60
N GLY A 206 8.00 3.96 -8.30
CA GLY A 206 8.80 3.90 -9.53
C GLY A 206 8.24 4.80 -10.63
N LYS A 207 6.91 4.83 -10.83
CA LYS A 207 6.28 5.74 -11.79
C LYS A 207 6.47 7.21 -11.42
N LEU A 208 6.37 7.55 -10.13
CA LEU A 208 6.40 8.94 -9.66
C LEU A 208 7.82 9.51 -9.56
N TRP A 209 8.76 8.76 -9.00
CA TRP A 209 10.12 9.23 -8.70
C TRP A 209 11.21 8.57 -9.54
N GLY A 210 10.91 7.47 -10.25
CA GLY A 210 11.86 6.74 -11.09
C GLY A 210 12.59 7.64 -12.10
N PRO A 211 11.90 8.41 -12.97
CA PRO A 211 12.56 9.23 -13.97
C PRO A 211 13.61 10.20 -13.38
N ASN A 212 13.37 10.74 -12.19
CA ASN A 212 14.31 11.65 -11.51
C ASN A 212 15.50 10.90 -10.91
N LEU A 213 15.28 9.71 -10.34
CA LEU A 213 16.34 8.84 -9.81
C LEU A 213 17.26 8.35 -10.93
N TRP A 214 16.71 7.91 -12.05
CA TRP A 214 17.47 7.47 -13.21
C TRP A 214 18.35 8.59 -13.77
N LYS A 215 17.80 9.80 -13.95
CA LYS A 215 18.60 10.98 -14.36
C LYS A 215 19.76 11.26 -13.42
N LYS A 216 19.53 11.23 -12.09
CA LYS A 216 20.58 11.47 -11.09
C LYS A 216 21.69 10.41 -11.15
N ILE A 217 21.33 9.14 -11.30
CA ILE A 217 22.28 8.02 -11.38
C ILE A 217 23.13 8.13 -12.65
N PHE A 218 22.52 8.34 -13.82
CA PHE A 218 23.24 8.42 -15.08
C PHE A 218 24.13 9.67 -15.17
N ASN A 219 23.65 10.83 -14.73
CA ASN A 219 24.46 12.05 -14.71
C ASN A 219 25.64 11.96 -13.73
N SER A 220 25.48 11.28 -12.59
CA SER A 220 26.59 11.05 -11.65
C SER A 220 27.66 10.09 -12.16
N LYS A 221 27.33 9.31 -13.19
CA LYS A 221 28.25 8.36 -13.83
C LYS A 221 29.07 9.06 -14.92
N THR A 222 28.46 9.95 -15.69
CA THR A 222 29.13 10.78 -16.70
C THR A 222 30.05 11.86 -16.13
N GLU A 223 29.89 12.23 -14.85
CA GLU A 223 30.76 13.20 -14.18
C GLU A 223 32.01 12.54 -13.54
N LYS A 224 32.09 11.20 -13.58
CA LYS A 224 33.20 10.40 -13.04
C LYS A 224 34.09 9.76 -14.11
N ASP A 225 33.74 9.92 -15.38
CA ASP A 225 34.52 9.53 -16.56
C ASP A 225 35.12 10.78 -17.21
#